data_AF-A0A2W5MHF5-F1
#
_entry.id   AF-A0A2W5MHF5-F1
#
_cell.length_a   1.000
_cell.length_b   1.000
_cell.length_c   1.000
_cell.angle_alpha   90.00
_cell.angle_beta   90.00
_cell.angle_gamma   90.00
#
_symmetry.space_group_name_H-M   'P 1'
#
loop_
_entity.id
_entity.type
_entity.pdbx_description
1 polymer ?
#
loop_
_entity_poly.entity_id
_entity_poly.type
_entity_poly.pdbx_seq_one_letter_code
_entity_poly.pdbx_strand_id
1 'polypeptide(L)' 'MAFGLGTLRLSPDAFWRATPVEIAAAARGMFGAGSPAPMRRAELDRLMARFPDEERRHG' A
#
# COMPACT_ATOMS: atom_id res chain seq x y z
N MET A 1 6.47 3.33 -2.18
CA MET A 1 7.66 2.83 -2.89
C MET A 1 8.08 1.43 -2.43
N ALA A 2 8.23 1.17 -1.12
CA ALA A 2 8.74 -0.12 -0.60
C ALA A 2 7.87 -1.36 -0.92
N PHE A 3 6.55 -1.22 -1.00
CA PHE A 3 5.65 -2.35 -1.29
C PHE A 3 5.81 -2.87 -2.74
N GLY A 4 5.82 -1.96 -3.73
CA GLY A 4 5.95 -2.31 -5.14
C GLY A 4 7.35 -2.79 -5.54
N LEU A 5 8.40 -2.08 -5.13
CA LEU A 5 9.78 -2.33 -5.58
C LEU A 5 10.58 -3.24 -4.65
N GLY A 6 10.33 -3.17 -3.34
CA GLY A 6 11.10 -3.92 -2.35
C GLY A 6 10.44 -5.25 -1.97
N THR A 7 9.12 -5.23 -1.81
CA THR A 7 8.40 -6.38 -1.25
C THR A 7 7.96 -7.32 -2.36
N LEU A 8 7.25 -6.82 -3.39
CA LEU A 8 6.80 -7.64 -4.53
C LEU A 8 7.93 -8.01 -5.54
N ARG A 9 9.14 -7.45 -5.37
CA ARG A 9 10.29 -7.60 -6.30
C ARG A 9 9.96 -7.27 -7.78
N LEU A 10 8.92 -6.47 -8.02
CA LEU A 10 8.59 -6.02 -9.36
C LEU A 10 9.54 -4.88 -9.76
N SER A 11 9.97 -4.88 -11.02
CA SER A 11 10.62 -3.69 -11.57
C SER A 11 9.63 -2.51 -11.53
N PRO A 12 10.09 -1.26 -11.49
CA PRO A 12 9.21 -0.09 -11.52
C PRO A 12 8.24 -0.11 -12.71
N ASP A 13 8.73 -0.50 -13.87
CA ASP A 13 7.94 -0.57 -15.09
C ASP A 13 6.83 -1.64 -14.99
N ALA A 14 7.19 -2.84 -14.50
CA ALA A 14 6.22 -3.92 -14.29
C ALA A 14 5.15 -3.55 -13.25
N PHE A 15 5.54 -2.83 -12.19
CA PHE A 15 4.61 -2.37 -11.17
C PHE A 15 3.61 -1.34 -11.72
N TRP A 16 4.07 -0.36 -12.49
CA TRP A 16 3.19 0.68 -13.04
C TRP A 16 2.30 0.19 -14.18
N ARG A 17 2.70 -0.85 -14.91
CA ARG A 17 1.86 -1.49 -15.94
C ARG A 17 0.83 -2.45 -15.37
N ALA A 18 1.00 -2.91 -14.12
CA ALA A 18 0.09 -3.86 -13.51
C ALA A 18 -1.23 -3.21 -13.10
N THR A 19 -2.31 -3.95 -13.25
CA THR A 19 -3.63 -3.56 -12.75
C THR A 19 -3.74 -3.78 -11.24
N PRO A 20 -4.65 -3.07 -10.54
CA PRO A 20 -4.88 -3.28 -9.11
C PRO A 20 -5.19 -4.74 -8.72
N VAL A 21 -5.87 -5.49 -9.59
CA VAL A 21 -6.20 -6.91 -9.36
C VAL A 21 -4.95 -7.78 -9.43
N GLU A 22 -4.05 -7.53 -10.38
CA GLU A 22 -2.77 -8.25 -10.51
C GLU A 22 -1.85 -7.97 -9.32
N ILE A 23 -1.79 -6.72 -8.85
CA ILE A 23 -1.04 -6.35 -7.64
C ILE A 23 -1.60 -7.08 -6.41
N ALA A 24 -2.93 -7.15 -6.27
CA ALA A 24 -3.57 -7.88 -5.18
C ALA A 24 -3.29 -9.39 -5.25
N ALA A 25 -3.27 -9.98 -6.45
CA ALA A 25 -2.93 -11.38 -6.65
C ALA A 25 -1.45 -11.67 -6.29
N ALA A 26 -0.52 -10.82 -6.73
CA ALA A 26 0.90 -10.94 -6.38
C ALA A 26 1.13 -10.82 -4.87
N ALA A 27 0.45 -9.88 -4.20
CA ALA A 27 0.48 -9.75 -2.75
C ALA A 27 -0.02 -11.02 -2.04
N ARG A 28 -1.15 -11.58 -2.46
CA ARG A 28 -1.67 -12.85 -1.91
C ARG A 28 -0.71 -14.02 -2.11
N GLY A 29 -0.09 -14.12 -3.29
CA GLY A 29 0.87 -15.19 -3.58
C GLY A 29 2.12 -15.14 -2.69
N MET A 30 2.54 -13.93 -2.30
CA MET A 30 3.75 -13.73 -1.51
C MET A 30 3.53 -13.79 0.01
N PHE A 31 2.42 -13.27 0.50
CA PHE A 31 2.09 -13.25 1.93
C PHE A 31 1.22 -14.45 2.37
N GLY A 32 0.80 -15.29 1.41
CA GLY A 32 -0.12 -16.40 1.65
C GLY A 32 -1.55 -15.94 1.96
N ALA A 33 -2.41 -16.91 2.31
CA ALA A 33 -3.80 -16.65 2.69
C ALA A 33 -3.95 -15.82 3.98
N GLY A 34 -2.85 -15.60 4.71
CA GLY A 34 -2.77 -14.76 5.90
C GLY A 34 -2.55 -13.28 5.60
N SER A 35 -3.04 -12.77 4.46
CA SER A 35 -3.02 -11.33 4.19
C SER A 35 -3.73 -10.63 5.36
N PRO A 36 -3.08 -9.65 6.03
CA PRO A 36 -3.73 -8.94 7.12
C PRO A 36 -5.05 -8.36 6.60
N ALA A 37 -6.09 -8.44 7.43
CA ALA A 37 -7.40 -7.90 7.10
C ALA A 37 -7.22 -6.46 6.59
N PRO A 38 -7.96 -6.05 5.55
CA PRO A 38 -7.88 -4.70 5.05
C PRO A 38 -8.11 -3.71 6.20
N MET A 39 -7.31 -2.64 6.23
CA MET A 39 -7.44 -1.61 7.25
C MET A 39 -8.88 -1.10 7.31
N ARG A 40 -9.47 -1.11 8.49
CA ARG A 40 -10.84 -0.67 8.68
C ARG A 40 -10.92 0.85 8.66
N ARG A 41 -12.09 1.39 8.32
CA ARG A 41 -12.30 2.85 8.31
C ARG A 41 -11.93 3.51 9.65
N ALA A 42 -12.33 2.89 10.76
CA ALA A 42 -11.99 3.38 12.10
C ALA A 42 -10.47 3.39 12.39
N GLU A 43 -9.68 2.51 11.77
CA GLU A 43 -8.22 2.52 11.92
C GLU A 43 -7.60 3.65 11.11
N LEU A 44 -8.12 3.91 9.90
CA LEU A 44 -7.74 5.07 9.10
C LEU A 44 -8.07 6.38 9.83
N ASP A 45 -9.28 6.52 10.39
CA ASP A 45 -9.70 7.73 11.10
C ASP A 45 -8.79 8.00 12.32
N ARG A 46 -8.36 6.94 13.03
CA ARG A 46 -7.37 7.04 14.13
C ARG A 46 -6.00 7.50 13.64
N LEU A 47 -5.55 7.01 12.47
CA LEU A 47 -4.29 7.44 11.88
C LEU A 47 -4.34 8.92 11.49
N MET A 48 -5.42 9.36 10.86
CA MET A 48 -5.62 10.77 10.49
C MET A 48 -5.64 11.69 11.72
N ALA A 49 -6.30 11.26 12.81
CA ALA A 49 -6.30 12.02 14.06
C ALA A 49 -4.91 12.05 14.72
N ARG A 50 -4.11 10.98 14.58
CA ARG A 50 -2.77 10.89 15.18
C ARG A 50 -1.70 11.60 14.37
N PHE A 51 -1.87 11.66 13.05
CA PHE A 51 -0.96 12.30 12.11
C PHE A 51 -1.77 13.30 11.27
N PRO A 52 -2.19 14.43 11.86
CA PRO A 52 -2.89 15.45 11.10
C PRO A 52 -1.99 16.00 10.00
N ASP A 53 -2.54 16.17 8.79
CA ASP A 53 -1.82 16.82 7.70
C ASP A 53 -1.61 18.29 8.08
N GLU A 54 -0.39 18.65 8.46
CA GLU A 54 0.02 20.04 8.53
C GLU A 54 0.14 20.57 7.09
N GLU A 55 -0.49 21.71 6.83
CA GLU A 55 -0.34 22.44 5.58
C GLU A 55 1.09 22.99 5.51
N ARG A 56 2.06 22.12 5.18
CA ARG A 56 3.39 22.56 4.78
C ARG A 56 3.23 23.32 3.48
N ARG A 57 3.05 24.64 3.59
CA ARG A 57 3.44 25.61 2.57
C ARG A 57 4.90 25.33 2.25
N HIS A 58 5.13 24.55 1.21
CA HIS A 58 6.41 24.49 0.52
C HIS A 58 6.60 25.88 -0.12
N GLY A 59 7.31 26.75 0.60
CA GLY A 59 7.92 27.96 0.04
C GLY A 59 9.18 27.60 -0.74
#